data_AF-A0A359BLQ5-F1
#
_entry.id   AF-A0A359BLQ5-F1
#
_cell.length_a   1.000
_cell.length_b   1.000
_cell.length_c   1.000
_cell.angle_alpha   90.00
_cell.angle_beta   90.00
_cell.angle_gamma   90.00
#
_symmetry.space_group_name_H-M   'P 1'
#
loop_
_entity.id
_entity.type
_entity.pdbx_description
1 polymer ?
#
loop_
_entity_poly.entity_id
_entity_poly.type
_entity_poly.pdbx_seq_one_letter_code
_entity_poly.pdbx_strand_id
1 'polypeptide(L)'
;MWLIDKLAKILYNNGMRKFAYNSIIIFTSCLILLTTSLNVSATQYYGSKSPKSHIHSEQSYQKAWQKKYGGILEYRNDDSTRVDCLTDTHAIEFDFANKWAEAIGQALYYQHKTGKRAKVVLILEKPQAQMKYYNKVKELSKIYNFDVEYITPAILGLNANNQCQNPKCKCHKKNLKYKF
;
A
#
# COMPACT_ATOMS: atom_id res chain seq x y z
N MET A 1 7.78 -16.24 35.11
CA MET A 1 8.61 -15.18 35.70
C MET A 1 9.22 -15.60 37.03
N TRP A 2 8.43 -15.98 38.05
CA TRP A 2 8.91 -16.25 39.42
C TRP A 2 9.99 -17.34 39.56
N LEU A 3 9.93 -18.42 38.79
CA LEU A 3 10.92 -19.51 38.85
C LEU A 3 12.30 -19.11 38.28
N ILE A 4 12.28 -18.26 37.25
CA ILE A 4 13.49 -17.80 36.55
C ILE A 4 14.27 -16.83 37.43
N ASP A 5 13.56 -15.92 38.10
CA ASP A 5 14.16 -14.97 39.04
C ASP A 5 14.79 -15.68 40.26
N LYS A 6 14.21 -16.80 40.70
CA LYS A 6 14.71 -17.59 41.82
C LYS A 6 16.00 -18.35 41.46
N LEU A 7 16.06 -18.94 40.27
CA LEU A 7 17.27 -19.60 39.75
C LEU A 7 18.38 -18.60 39.42
N ALA A 8 18.04 -17.43 38.88
CA ALA A 8 19.00 -16.37 38.56
C ALA A 8 19.73 -15.84 39.82
N LYS A 9 19.02 -15.71 40.95
CA LYS A 9 19.63 -15.29 42.23
C LYS A 9 20.58 -16.35 42.82
N ILE A 10 20.29 -17.64 42.64
CA ILE A 10 21.14 -18.74 43.13
C ILE A 10 22.46 -18.80 42.34
N LEU A 11 22.42 -18.59 41.03
CA LEU A 11 23.62 -18.64 40.18
C LEU A 11 24.55 -17.42 40.39
N TYR A 12 23.99 -16.24 40.66
CA TYR A 12 24.77 -15.04 40.97
C TYR A 12 25.50 -15.17 42.33
N ASN A 13 24.84 -15.72 43.34
CA ASN A 13 25.41 -15.88 44.68
C ASN A 13 26.51 -16.96 44.78
N ASN A 14 26.63 -17.85 43.79
CA ASN A 14 27.66 -18.90 43.74
C ASN A 14 28.88 -18.53 42.87
N GLY A 15 29.14 -17.22 42.67
CA GLY A 15 30.42 -16.74 42.13
C GLY A 15 30.54 -16.74 40.60
N MET A 16 29.45 -16.88 39.86
CA MET A 16 29.46 -16.72 38.41
C MET A 16 29.77 -15.27 38.01
N ARG A 17 30.81 -15.06 37.20
CA ARG A 17 31.20 -13.73 36.69
C ARG A 17 30.05 -13.13 35.86
N LYS A 18 29.81 -11.82 36.01
CA LYS A 18 28.74 -11.04 35.32
C LYS A 18 28.67 -11.24 33.80
N PHE A 19 29.81 -11.54 33.16
CA PHE A 19 29.87 -11.89 31.73
C PHE A 19 29.21 -13.23 31.40
N ALA A 20 29.41 -14.28 32.22
CA ALA A 20 28.77 -15.57 32.05
C ALA A 20 27.25 -15.48 32.28
N TYR A 21 26.82 -14.60 33.21
CA TYR A 21 25.41 -14.28 33.45
C TYR A 21 24.72 -13.62 32.24
N ASN A 22 25.34 -12.60 31.65
CA ASN A 22 24.80 -11.93 30.46
C ASN A 22 24.76 -12.87 29.25
N SER A 23 25.78 -13.72 29.07
CA SER A 23 25.77 -14.73 28.01
C SER A 23 24.65 -15.76 28.20
N ILE A 24 24.42 -16.25 29.42
CA ILE A 24 23.35 -17.24 29.69
C ILE A 24 21.95 -16.62 29.48
N ILE A 25 21.72 -15.36 29.84
CA ILE A 25 20.46 -14.67 29.58
C ILE A 25 20.23 -14.46 28.07
N ILE A 26 21.26 -14.10 27.31
CA ILE A 26 21.17 -13.93 25.86
C ILE A 26 20.91 -15.29 25.17
N PHE A 27 21.60 -16.35 25.58
CA PHE A 27 21.38 -17.69 25.01
C PHE A 27 20.01 -18.29 25.39
N THR A 28 19.51 -18.05 26.61
CA THR A 28 18.19 -18.55 27.03
C THR A 28 17.03 -17.75 26.41
N SER A 29 17.18 -16.45 26.20
CA SER A 29 16.19 -15.64 25.46
C SER A 29 16.15 -15.98 23.95
N CYS A 30 17.30 -16.31 23.35
CA CYS A 30 17.37 -16.75 21.95
C CYS A 30 16.74 -18.14 21.73
N LEU A 31 16.86 -19.06 22.68
CA LEU A 31 16.26 -20.41 22.61
C LEU A 31 14.73 -20.39 22.78
N ILE A 32 14.18 -19.42 23.53
CA ILE A 32 12.73 -19.19 23.64
C ILE A 32 12.15 -18.62 22.33
N LEU A 33 12.93 -17.81 21.59
CA LEU A 33 12.53 -17.32 20.27
C LEU A 33 12.54 -18.41 19.19
N LEU A 34 13.38 -19.44 19.32
CA LEU A 34 13.44 -20.60 18.40
C LEU A 34 12.38 -21.68 18.67
N THR A 35 11.87 -21.77 19.90
CA THR A 35 10.84 -22.77 20.27
C THR A 35 9.42 -22.25 20.17
N THR A 36 9.21 -20.94 20.17
CA THR A 36 7.91 -20.31 19.89
C THR A 36 7.54 -20.31 18.39
N SER A 37 8.50 -20.57 17.50
CA SER A 37 8.24 -20.74 16.05
C SER A 37 7.61 -22.09 15.66
N LEU A 38 7.45 -23.05 16.57
CA LEU A 38 6.90 -24.37 16.24
C LEU A 38 5.51 -24.68 16.82
N ASN A 39 4.90 -23.74 17.55
CA ASN A 39 3.55 -23.91 18.11
C ASN A 39 2.55 -22.84 17.66
N VAL A 40 2.81 -22.15 16.53
CA VAL A 40 1.74 -21.47 15.79
C VAL A 40 0.96 -22.54 15.01
N SER A 41 0.29 -23.41 15.75
CA SER A 41 -0.68 -24.37 15.23
C SER A 41 -1.88 -23.62 14.73
N ALA A 42 -1.85 -23.27 13.44
CA ALA A 42 -2.94 -23.30 12.46
C ALA A 42 -4.35 -22.79 12.82
N THR A 43 -4.55 -22.06 13.93
CA THR A 43 -5.87 -21.63 14.42
C THR A 43 -6.04 -20.12 14.52
N GLN A 44 -5.04 -19.36 14.07
CA GLN A 44 -5.11 -17.90 14.00
C GLN A 44 -4.61 -17.31 12.67
N TYR A 45 -4.68 -18.08 11.58
CA TYR A 45 -4.80 -17.48 10.24
C TYR A 45 -6.23 -16.96 10.09
N TYR A 46 -6.55 -15.92 10.86
CA TYR A 46 -7.74 -15.09 10.65
C TYR A 46 -7.76 -14.76 9.17
N GLY A 47 -8.75 -15.29 8.45
CA GLY A 47 -8.89 -15.15 7.01
C GLY A 47 -8.61 -13.71 6.63
N SER A 48 -7.44 -13.47 6.03
CA SER A 48 -7.13 -12.21 5.40
C SER A 48 -8.24 -12.04 4.37
N LYS A 49 -9.17 -11.12 4.62
CA LYS A 49 -10.12 -10.70 3.61
C LYS A 49 -9.26 -10.31 2.42
N SER A 50 -9.30 -11.14 1.37
CA SER A 50 -8.63 -10.83 0.12
C SER A 50 -9.01 -9.40 -0.25
N PRO A 51 -8.06 -8.58 -0.74
CA PRO A 51 -8.36 -7.23 -1.17
C PRO A 51 -9.59 -7.29 -2.08
N LYS A 52 -10.65 -6.55 -1.73
CA LYS A 52 -11.86 -6.50 -2.54
C LYS A 52 -11.44 -6.18 -3.96
N SER A 53 -11.61 -7.15 -4.86
CA SER A 53 -11.11 -7.06 -6.22
C SER A 53 -11.82 -5.92 -6.97
N HIS A 54 -11.17 -4.77 -7.17
CA HIS A 54 -11.72 -3.57 -7.84
C HIS A 54 -12.26 -3.88 -9.25
N ILE A 55 -13.58 -3.73 -9.49
CA ILE A 55 -14.24 -4.11 -10.76
C ILE A 55 -13.55 -3.46 -11.96
N HIS A 56 -13.18 -2.19 -11.80
CA HIS A 56 -12.40 -1.44 -12.78
C HIS A 56 -10.94 -1.39 -12.34
N SER A 57 -10.02 -1.55 -13.27
CA SER A 57 -8.59 -1.43 -13.00
C SER A 57 -8.20 0.03 -12.82
N GLU A 58 -7.13 0.29 -12.05
CA GLU A 58 -6.50 1.60 -11.91
C GLU A 58 -6.19 2.24 -13.27
N GLN A 59 -5.63 1.46 -14.21
CA GLN A 59 -5.39 1.91 -15.59
C GLN A 59 -6.66 2.42 -16.30
N SER A 60 -7.85 1.94 -15.94
CA SER A 60 -9.11 2.47 -16.49
C SER A 60 -9.40 3.88 -15.97
N TYR A 61 -9.11 4.13 -14.69
CA TYR A 61 -9.24 5.45 -14.07
C TYR A 61 -8.18 6.41 -14.60
N GLN A 62 -6.92 5.98 -14.72
CA GLN A 62 -5.83 6.75 -15.33
C GLN A 62 -6.19 7.21 -16.75
N LYS A 63 -6.66 6.29 -17.62
CA LYS A 63 -7.09 6.62 -18.99
C LYS A 63 -8.26 7.59 -19.02
N ALA A 64 -9.25 7.39 -18.16
CA ALA A 64 -10.40 8.28 -18.09
C ALA A 64 -10.02 9.71 -17.64
N TRP A 65 -9.11 9.80 -16.66
CA TRP A 65 -8.56 11.07 -16.22
C TRP A 65 -7.71 11.73 -17.32
N GLN A 66 -6.78 11.00 -17.93
CA GLN A 66 -5.94 11.51 -19.01
C GLN A 66 -6.75 11.98 -20.22
N LYS A 67 -7.83 11.29 -20.59
CA LYS A 67 -8.73 11.75 -21.66
C LYS A 67 -9.37 13.11 -21.36
N LYS A 68 -9.60 13.42 -20.08
CA LYS A 68 -10.24 14.67 -19.64
C LYS A 68 -9.23 15.80 -19.42
N TYR A 69 -8.03 15.50 -18.92
CA TYR A 69 -7.06 16.48 -18.45
C TYR A 69 -5.74 16.50 -19.23
N GLY A 70 -5.54 15.57 -20.16
CA GLY A 70 -4.31 15.41 -20.92
C GLY A 70 -3.19 14.69 -20.13
N GLY A 71 -1.98 14.75 -20.69
CA GLY A 71 -0.78 14.11 -20.13
C GLY A 71 -0.37 12.82 -20.84
N ILE A 72 0.84 12.37 -20.51
CA ILE A 72 1.50 11.17 -21.02
C ILE A 72 1.37 10.07 -19.97
N LEU A 73 0.60 9.02 -20.28
CA LEU A 73 0.47 7.86 -19.40
C LEU A 73 1.74 7.02 -19.40
N GLU A 74 2.00 6.36 -18.27
CA GLU A 74 3.06 5.35 -18.15
C GLU A 74 4.45 5.88 -18.56
N TYR A 75 4.75 7.15 -18.24
CA TYR A 75 6.01 7.81 -18.56
C TYR A 75 7.17 7.14 -17.81
N ARG A 76 8.22 6.73 -18.52
CA ARG A 76 9.38 6.05 -17.93
C ARG A 76 10.48 7.06 -17.61
N ASN A 77 10.93 7.05 -16.36
CA ASN A 77 12.13 7.75 -15.92
C ASN A 77 13.39 7.00 -16.37
N ASP A 78 14.53 7.67 -16.25
CA ASP A 78 15.89 7.14 -16.51
C ASP A 78 16.25 5.89 -15.68
N ASP A 79 15.70 5.78 -14.48
CA ASP A 79 15.86 4.64 -13.56
C ASP A 79 14.84 3.50 -13.81
N SER A 80 14.11 3.56 -14.93
CA SER A 80 13.04 2.62 -15.31
C SER A 80 11.79 2.64 -14.42
N THR A 81 11.71 3.50 -13.39
CA THR A 81 10.43 3.77 -12.70
C THR A 81 9.45 4.43 -13.65
N ARG A 82 8.16 4.33 -13.32
CA ARG A 82 7.09 4.71 -14.23
C ARG A 82 6.09 5.63 -13.55
N VAL A 83 6.02 6.88 -14.00
CA VAL A 83 5.01 7.84 -13.59
C VAL A 83 3.69 7.46 -14.25
N ASP A 84 2.62 7.35 -13.48
CA ASP A 84 1.31 6.96 -14.01
C ASP A 84 0.80 7.94 -15.07
N CYS A 85 0.93 9.24 -14.81
CA CYS A 85 0.68 10.29 -15.79
C CYS A 85 1.60 11.49 -15.58
N LEU A 86 2.27 11.93 -16.64
CA LEU A 86 3.09 13.14 -16.64
C LEU A 86 2.40 14.26 -17.44
N THR A 87 2.26 15.44 -16.84
CA THR A 87 1.78 16.66 -17.51
C THR A 87 2.89 17.70 -17.56
N ASP A 88 2.63 18.85 -18.19
CA ASP A 88 3.60 19.95 -18.26
C ASP A 88 4.03 20.46 -16.87
N THR A 89 3.14 20.29 -15.88
CA THR A 89 3.31 20.85 -14.53
C THR A 89 3.40 19.79 -13.43
N HIS A 90 2.90 18.58 -13.66
CA HIS A 90 2.76 17.56 -12.61
C HIS A 90 3.29 16.17 -12.99
N ALA A 91 3.90 15.50 -12.01
CA ALA A 91 4.08 14.06 -12.00
C ALA A 91 3.01 13.44 -11.11
N ILE A 92 2.11 12.65 -11.72
CA ILE A 92 0.87 12.20 -11.09
C ILE A 92 0.96 10.72 -10.79
N GLU A 93 0.58 10.36 -9.57
CA GLU A 93 0.37 8.99 -9.11
C GLU A 93 -1.12 8.73 -8.89
N PHE A 94 -1.64 7.60 -9.38
CA PHE A 94 -3.01 7.17 -9.17
C PHE A 94 -3.04 5.91 -8.33
N ASP A 95 -3.81 5.91 -7.25
CA ASP A 95 -3.98 4.68 -6.47
C ASP A 95 -5.36 4.61 -5.80
N PHE A 96 -5.80 3.41 -5.47
CA PHE A 96 -7.02 3.20 -4.70
C PHE A 96 -6.86 3.72 -3.28
N ALA A 97 -7.96 4.21 -2.70
CA ALA A 97 -7.96 4.89 -1.41
C ALA A 97 -7.24 4.14 -0.27
N ASN A 98 -7.24 2.80 -0.26
CA ASN A 98 -6.56 2.02 0.77
C ASN A 98 -5.02 2.03 0.66
N LYS A 99 -4.46 2.44 -0.48
CA LYS A 99 -3.01 2.55 -0.73
C LYS A 99 -2.50 4.00 -0.65
N TRP A 100 -3.28 4.89 -0.02
CA TRP A 100 -2.99 6.32 0.11
C TRP A 100 -1.56 6.66 0.58
N ALA A 101 -0.96 5.87 1.47
CA ALA A 101 0.37 6.12 1.99
C ALA A 101 1.46 5.81 0.95
N GLU A 102 1.30 4.72 0.19
CA GLU A 102 2.21 4.33 -0.89
C GLU A 102 2.18 5.37 -2.01
N ALA A 103 0.98 5.86 -2.36
CA ALA A 103 0.79 6.88 -3.38
C ALA A 103 1.56 8.19 -3.10
N ILE A 104 1.67 8.59 -1.82
CA ILE A 104 2.45 9.78 -1.44
C ILE A 104 3.94 9.56 -1.75
N GLY A 105 4.48 8.40 -1.35
CA GLY A 105 5.88 8.07 -1.59
C GLY A 105 6.23 8.05 -3.07
N GLN A 106 5.38 7.41 -3.88
CA GLN A 106 5.56 7.36 -5.33
C GLN A 106 5.47 8.76 -5.97
N ALA A 107 4.45 9.56 -5.63
CA ALA A 107 4.30 10.90 -6.19
C ALA A 107 5.49 11.82 -5.86
N LEU A 108 5.97 11.80 -4.62
CA LEU A 108 7.13 12.59 -4.20
C LEU A 108 8.42 12.13 -4.88
N TYR A 109 8.59 10.82 -5.07
CA TYR A 109 9.71 10.27 -5.82
C TYR A 109 9.67 10.73 -7.29
N TYR A 110 8.49 10.70 -7.92
CA TYR A 110 8.34 11.15 -9.31
C TYR A 110 8.57 12.65 -9.46
N GLN A 111 8.21 13.47 -8.47
CA GLN A 111 8.60 14.88 -8.44
C GLN A 111 10.11 15.05 -8.44
N HIS A 112 10.83 14.28 -7.61
CA HIS A 112 12.29 14.31 -7.59
C HIS A 112 12.89 13.92 -8.96
N LYS A 113 12.36 12.88 -9.61
CA LYS A 113 12.87 12.38 -10.90
C LYS A 113 12.57 13.28 -12.10
N THR A 114 11.44 13.97 -12.09
CA THR A 114 10.96 14.73 -13.25
C THR A 114 11.11 16.26 -13.10
N GLY A 115 11.32 16.74 -11.88
CA GLY A 115 11.25 18.16 -11.54
C GLY A 115 9.83 18.75 -11.61
N LYS A 116 8.81 17.95 -11.92
CA LYS A 116 7.39 18.36 -11.97
C LYS A 116 6.77 18.23 -10.60
N ARG A 117 5.77 19.05 -10.29
CA ARG A 117 5.10 19.03 -8.98
C ARG A 117 4.39 17.69 -8.77
N ALA A 118 4.57 17.07 -7.60
CA ALA A 118 3.89 15.84 -7.25
C ALA A 118 2.37 16.08 -7.18
N LYS A 119 1.58 15.17 -7.75
CA LYS A 119 0.15 15.09 -7.50
C LYS A 119 -0.26 13.65 -7.17
N VAL A 120 -1.03 13.49 -6.11
CA VAL A 120 -1.72 12.23 -5.79
C VAL A 120 -3.17 12.32 -6.23
N VAL A 121 -3.64 11.36 -7.04
CA VAL A 121 -5.05 11.21 -7.39
C VAL A 121 -5.59 9.92 -6.77
N LEU A 122 -6.37 10.04 -5.69
CA LEU A 122 -6.97 8.86 -5.07
C LEU A 122 -8.26 8.42 -5.77
N ILE A 123 -8.38 7.12 -6.02
CA ILE A 123 -9.59 6.49 -6.53
C ILE A 123 -10.49 6.07 -5.35
N LEU A 124 -11.61 6.80 -5.20
CA LEU A 124 -12.63 6.57 -4.19
C LEU A 124 -13.85 5.88 -4.81
N GLU A 125 -13.85 4.55 -4.83
CA GLU A 125 -15.00 3.74 -5.28
C GLU A 125 -16.23 3.85 -4.34
N LYS A 126 -15.99 4.19 -3.08
CA LYS A 126 -17.01 4.40 -2.04
C LYS A 126 -16.70 5.67 -1.26
N PRO A 127 -16.97 6.86 -1.84
CA PRO A 127 -16.53 8.14 -1.30
C PRO A 127 -16.88 8.34 0.18
N GLN A 128 -18.11 8.00 0.58
CA GLN A 128 -18.57 8.12 1.97
C GLN A 128 -17.67 7.40 2.98
N ALA A 129 -17.23 6.17 2.66
CA ALA A 129 -16.39 5.37 3.56
C ALA A 129 -14.89 5.63 3.40
N GLN A 130 -14.48 6.18 2.25
CA GLN A 130 -13.07 6.32 1.85
C GLN A 130 -12.55 7.76 1.94
N MET A 131 -13.41 8.76 2.17
CA MET A 131 -13.01 10.17 2.30
C MET A 131 -11.94 10.39 3.38
N LYS A 132 -11.95 9.58 4.44
CA LYS A 132 -10.92 9.60 5.48
C LYS A 132 -9.50 9.42 4.94
N TYR A 133 -9.31 8.68 3.85
CA TYR A 133 -7.99 8.48 3.24
C TYR A 133 -7.54 9.72 2.47
N TYR A 134 -8.45 10.33 1.69
CA TYR A 134 -8.18 11.59 1.02
C TYR A 134 -7.83 12.70 2.01
N ASN A 135 -8.56 12.80 3.13
CA ASN A 135 -8.27 13.81 4.15
C ASN A 135 -6.86 13.67 4.73
N LYS A 136 -6.38 12.44 4.98
CA LYS A 136 -4.99 12.20 5.41
C LYS A 136 -3.98 12.69 4.38
N VAL A 137 -4.18 12.37 3.09
CA VAL A 137 -3.29 12.84 2.03
C VAL A 137 -3.33 14.36 1.93
N LYS A 138 -4.51 14.98 2.03
CA LYS A 138 -4.69 16.44 1.98
C LYS A 138 -4.02 17.17 3.14
N GLU A 139 -3.97 16.57 4.33
CA GLU A 139 -3.21 17.13 5.44
C GLU A 139 -1.70 17.09 5.15
N LEU A 140 -1.20 15.95 4.68
CA LEU A 140 0.22 15.78 4.33
C LEU A 140 0.65 16.60 3.11
N SER A 141 -0.26 16.86 2.18
CA SER A 141 0.00 17.66 0.97
C SER A 141 0.40 19.10 1.31
N LYS A 142 -0.13 19.64 2.41
CA LYS A 142 0.25 20.96 2.92
C LYS A 142 1.65 20.96 3.54
N ILE A 143 2.04 19.87 4.18
CA ILE A 143 3.34 19.74 4.88
C ILE A 143 4.46 19.53 3.88
N TYR A 144 4.25 18.60 2.93
CA TYR A 144 5.26 18.18 1.96
C TYR A 144 5.14 18.86 0.60
N ASN A 145 4.26 19.86 0.49
CA ASN A 145 4.07 20.70 -0.67
C ASN A 145 3.84 19.93 -1.99
N PHE A 146 2.81 19.07 -2.00
CA PHE A 146 2.31 18.40 -3.20
C PHE A 146 0.81 18.62 -3.37
N ASP A 147 0.26 18.31 -4.54
CA ASP A 147 -1.17 18.48 -4.81
C ASP A 147 -1.94 17.16 -4.64
N VAL A 148 -3.21 17.28 -4.26
CA VAL A 148 -4.07 16.11 -4.09
C VAL A 148 -5.42 16.33 -4.75
N GLU A 149 -5.93 15.26 -5.35
CA GLU A 149 -7.26 15.18 -5.94
C GLU A 149 -7.86 13.81 -5.61
N TYR A 150 -9.17 13.67 -5.72
CA TYR A 150 -9.80 12.36 -5.75
C TYR A 150 -10.74 12.25 -6.94
N ILE A 151 -10.90 11.03 -7.42
CA ILE A 151 -11.86 10.66 -8.46
C ILE A 151 -12.75 9.52 -7.99
N THR A 152 -13.91 9.40 -8.62
CA THR A 152 -14.90 8.36 -8.34
C THR A 152 -15.23 7.59 -9.61
N PRO A 153 -15.98 6.47 -9.55
CA PRO A 153 -16.39 5.72 -10.74
C PRO A 153 -17.12 6.55 -11.80
N ALA A 154 -17.65 7.72 -11.45
CA ALA A 154 -18.26 8.66 -12.39
C ALA A 154 -17.32 9.07 -13.54
N ILE A 155 -16.00 9.14 -13.30
CA ILE A 155 -15.04 9.53 -14.34
C ILE A 155 -14.96 8.51 -15.49
N LEU A 156 -15.30 7.24 -15.23
CA LEU A 156 -15.11 6.16 -16.18
C LEU A 156 -16.05 6.24 -17.39
N GLY A 157 -17.14 7.01 -17.31
CA GLY A 157 -18.15 7.12 -18.36
C GLY A 157 -18.66 5.74 -18.79
N LEU A 158 -19.14 4.96 -17.82
CA LEU A 158 -19.57 3.57 -18.04
C LEU A 158 -20.72 3.51 -19.05
N ASN A 159 -20.68 2.52 -19.94
CA ASN A 159 -21.80 2.26 -20.86
C ASN A 159 -22.96 1.54 -20.14
N ALA A 160 -24.05 1.27 -20.87
CA ALA A 160 -25.23 0.55 -20.35
C ALA A 160 -24.92 -0.84 -19.74
N ASN A 161 -23.79 -1.44 -20.12
CA ASN A 161 -23.32 -2.74 -19.61
C ASN A 161 -22.35 -2.62 -18.42
N ASN A 162 -22.20 -1.43 -17.83
CA ASN A 162 -21.21 -1.14 -16.78
C ASN A 162 -19.76 -1.40 -17.21
N GLN A 163 -19.44 -1.19 -18.48
CA GLN A 163 -18.08 -1.36 -19.01
C GLN A 163 -17.38 -0.02 -19.17
N CYS A 164 -16.10 0.05 -18.81
CA CYS A 164 -15.26 1.23 -19.01
C CYS A 164 -14.62 1.22 -20.41
N GLN A 165 -14.01 2.34 -20.80
CA GLN A 165 -13.37 2.50 -22.11
C GLN A 165 -12.07 1.69 -22.28
N ASN A 166 -11.54 1.06 -21.23
CA ASN A 166 -10.32 0.25 -21.31
C ASN A 166 -10.67 -1.21 -21.66
N PRO A 167 -10.43 -1.69 -22.90
CA PRO A 167 -10.84 -3.04 -23.33
C PRO A 167 -10.12 -4.15 -22.57
N LYS A 168 -8.93 -3.87 -22.02
CA LYS A 168 -8.17 -4.82 -21.18
C LYS A 168 -8.76 -4.97 -19.77
N CYS A 169 -9.70 -4.11 -19.38
CA CYS A 169 -10.29 -4.12 -18.05
C CYS A 169 -11.16 -5.36 -17.83
N LYS A 170 -11.13 -5.92 -16.62
CA LYS A 170 -11.90 -7.12 -16.26
C LYS A 170 -13.42 -6.93 -16.34
N CYS A 171 -13.94 -5.70 -16.36
CA CYS A 171 -15.36 -5.43 -16.59
C CYS A 171 -15.85 -5.96 -17.97
N HIS A 172 -14.94 -6.17 -18.93
CA HIS A 172 -15.24 -6.74 -20.25
C HIS A 172 -15.28 -8.28 -20.27
N LYS A 173 -14.81 -8.96 -19.21
CA LYS A 173 -14.72 -10.43 -19.18
C LYS A 173 -16.04 -11.15 -18.87
N LYS A 174 -17.13 -10.42 -18.58
CA LYS A 174 -18.42 -10.99 -18.15
C LYS A 174 -19.13 -11.87 -19.20
N ASN A 175 -18.66 -11.92 -20.45
CA ASN A 175 -19.26 -12.73 -21.52
C ASN A 175 -18.55 -14.07 -21.83
N LEU A 176 -17.55 -14.49 -21.04
CA LEU A 176 -16.80 -15.73 -21.31
C LEU A 176 -17.19 -16.93 -20.43
N LYS A 177 -18.16 -16.79 -19.51
CA LYS A 177 -18.54 -17.88 -18.59
C LYS A 177 -19.71 -18.76 -19.05
N TYR A 178 -20.32 -18.48 -20.21
CA TYR A 178 -21.45 -19.26 -20.75
C TYR A 178 -21.32 -19.47 -22.26
N LYS A 179 -20.15 -19.90 -22.73
CA LYS A 179 -19.97 -20.49 -24.07
C LYS A 179 -19.46 -21.92 -23.89
N PHE A 180 -20.37 -22.84 -23.58
CA PHE A 180 -20.22 -24.28 -23.78
C PHE A 180 -21.61 -24.81 -24.15
#